data_AF-A0AAV7PS28-F1
#
_entry.id   AF-A0AAV7PS28-F1
#
_cell.length_a   1.000
_cell.length_b   1.000
_cell.length_c   1.000
_cell.angle_alpha   90.00
_cell.angle_beta   90.00
_cell.angle_gamma   90.00
#
_symmetry.space_group_name_H-M   'P 1'
#
loop_
_entity.id
_entity.type
_entity.pdbx_description
1 polymer ?
#
loop_
_entity_poly.entity_id
_entity_poly.type
_entity_poly.pdbx_seq_one_letter_code
_entity_poly.pdbx_strand_id
1 'polypeptide(L)'
;MGRHRRADVLQGNTMEQYTTVVPISQRAARLGGTDEGQSGMTTAEELSQAEILATIQGSRVALEGKIETEVAVEVNLLRADLRKVSDKVKVAEGSIMELQTEVGTLPKQMVQASSTVGRLEARLEDAEGRSQQNNIRLLGFPE
;
A
#
# COMPACT_ATOMS: atom_id res chain seq x y z
N MET A 1 11.95 36.73 5.64
CA MET A 1 11.11 37.86 6.10
C MET A 1 9.72 37.32 6.39
N GLY A 2 9.21 37.49 7.61
CA GLY A 2 7.91 36.94 8.04
C GLY A 2 7.99 36.19 9.37
N ARG A 3 8.27 36.94 10.45
CA ARG A 3 8.30 36.46 11.84
C ARG A 3 6.93 36.61 12.51
N HIS A 4 6.74 35.87 13.61
CA HIS A 4 5.91 36.19 14.81
C HIS A 4 4.39 35.98 14.65
N ARG A 5 3.62 35.47 15.64
CA ARG A 5 3.74 35.25 17.10
C ARG A 5 2.51 34.39 17.50
N ARG A 6 2.66 33.31 18.28
CA ARG A 6 2.42 33.17 19.75
C ARG A 6 0.96 33.08 20.23
N ALA A 7 0.83 32.29 21.32
CA ALA A 7 -0.23 32.19 22.32
C ALA A 7 -1.40 31.24 21.96
N ASP A 8 -1.91 30.37 22.82
CA ASP A 8 -1.59 30.03 24.21
C ASP A 8 -2.40 28.78 24.62
N VAL A 9 -1.84 28.02 25.57
CA VAL A 9 -2.56 27.38 26.68
C VAL A 9 -3.77 26.49 26.36
N LEU A 10 -3.58 25.18 26.48
CA LEU A 10 -4.48 24.36 27.32
C LEU A 10 -3.64 23.31 28.05
N GLN A 11 -3.40 23.59 29.33
CA GLN A 11 -2.99 22.61 30.33
C GLN A 11 -4.10 21.56 30.45
N GLY A 12 -3.85 20.36 29.92
CA GLY A 12 -4.60 19.15 30.21
C GLY A 12 -3.75 18.22 31.04
N ASN A 13 -3.55 18.60 32.30
CA ASN A 13 -2.95 17.74 33.31
C ASN A 13 -4.00 16.69 33.72
N THR A 14 -3.89 15.47 33.22
CA THR A 14 -4.54 14.31 33.83
C THR A 14 -3.52 13.19 33.95
N MET A 15 -2.75 13.30 35.03
CA MET A 15 -2.33 12.20 35.90
C MET A 15 -2.62 10.81 35.33
N GLU A 16 -1.70 10.28 34.52
CA GLU A 16 -1.64 8.85 34.25
C GLU A 16 -1.28 8.17 35.58
N GLN A 17 -2.31 7.81 36.34
CA GLN A 17 -2.18 6.80 37.38
C GLN A 17 -1.90 5.49 36.66
N TYR A 18 -0.63 5.24 36.35
CA TYR A 18 -0.13 3.91 36.12
C TYR A 18 -0.37 3.11 37.39
N THR A 19 -1.52 2.46 37.48
CA THR A 19 -1.66 1.28 38.35
C THR A 19 -0.73 0.25 37.76
N THR A 20 0.52 0.25 38.23
CA THR A 20 1.47 -0.83 38.01
C THR A 20 0.86 -2.09 38.59
N VAL A 21 0.14 -2.86 37.76
CA VAL A 21 -0.24 -4.23 38.08
C VAL A 21 1.07 -5.00 38.08
N VAL A 22 1.63 -5.17 39.28
CA VAL A 22 2.85 -5.95 39.49
C VAL A 22 2.55 -7.38 39.03
N PRO A 23 3.25 -7.91 38.01
CA PRO A 23 3.10 -9.30 37.62
C PRO A 23 3.54 -10.19 38.78
N ILE A 24 2.78 -11.26 39.00
CA ILE A 24 2.88 -12.21 40.13
C ILE A 24 4.31 -12.73 40.34
N SER A 25 5.14 -12.76 39.29
CA SER A 25 6.54 -13.20 39.33
C SER A 25 7.48 -12.31 40.15
N GLN A 26 7.12 -11.07 40.51
CA GLN A 26 8.00 -10.17 41.27
C GLN A 26 7.65 -10.04 42.77
N ARG A 27 6.52 -10.60 43.25
CA ARG A 27 6.09 -10.46 44.66
C ARG A 27 6.72 -11.47 45.61
N ALA A 28 7.34 -12.53 45.09
CA ALA A 28 7.97 -13.60 45.89
C ALA A 28 9.31 -13.21 46.54
N ALA A 29 9.92 -12.08 46.18
CA ALA A 29 11.29 -11.75 46.59
C ALA A 29 11.43 -10.84 47.82
N ARG A 30 10.33 -10.40 48.47
CA ARG A 30 10.38 -9.33 49.49
C ARG A 30 10.09 -9.70 50.94
N LEU A 31 9.91 -10.98 51.27
CA LEU A 31 9.67 -11.39 52.66
C LEU A 31 10.60 -12.56 53.05
N GLY A 32 11.91 -12.28 53.04
CA GLY A 32 12.92 -13.10 53.71
C GLY A 32 13.27 -12.45 55.05
N GLY A 33 12.61 -12.89 56.12
CA GLY A 33 12.85 -12.44 57.49
C GLY A 33 12.06 -13.26 58.50
N THR A 34 12.68 -14.37 58.94
CA THR A 34 12.54 -15.08 60.23
C THR A 34 11.19 -14.99 60.97
N ASP A 35 10.47 -16.10 61.12
CA ASP A 35 10.43 -16.84 62.40
C ASP A 35 9.62 -18.15 62.25
N GLU A 36 9.96 -19.12 63.08
CA GLU A 36 9.47 -20.50 63.06
C GLU A 36 8.05 -20.67 63.60
N GLY A 37 7.34 -21.66 63.07
CA GLY A 37 6.30 -22.38 63.79
C GLY A 37 4.87 -21.87 63.60
N GLN A 38 4.14 -22.52 62.69
CA GLN A 38 2.79 -23.07 62.90
C GLN A 38 2.07 -23.24 61.55
N SER A 39 1.58 -24.47 61.36
CA SER A 39 0.26 -24.80 60.83
C SER A 39 -0.15 -24.25 59.46
N GLY A 40 -0.43 -25.17 58.54
CA GLY A 40 -1.20 -24.87 57.34
C GLY A 40 -0.32 -24.57 56.13
N MET A 41 0.17 -25.64 55.50
CA MET A 41 0.64 -25.60 54.11
C MET A 41 -0.58 -25.41 53.19
N THR A 42 -1.14 -24.21 53.21
CA THR A 42 -2.19 -23.73 52.29
C THR A 42 -1.80 -22.31 51.88
N THR A 43 -0.73 -22.16 51.08
CA THR A 43 -0.33 -20.84 50.55
C THR A 43 -0.35 -20.80 49.03
N ALA A 44 -1.21 -21.61 48.42
CA ALA A 44 -1.55 -21.48 47.00
C ALA A 44 -3.06 -21.43 46.70
N GLU A 45 -3.94 -21.82 47.62
CA GLU A 45 -5.34 -22.10 47.26
C GLU A 45 -6.28 -21.47 48.27
N GLU A 46 -6.72 -20.25 47.95
CA GLU A 46 -8.07 -19.71 48.16
C GLU A 46 -8.00 -18.22 47.83
N LEU A 47 -7.75 -17.91 46.55
CA LEU A 47 -8.18 -16.61 46.04
C LEU A 47 -9.68 -16.53 46.30
N SER A 48 -10.09 -15.47 46.99
CA SER A 48 -11.51 -15.25 47.26
C SER A 48 -12.25 -15.30 45.92
N GLN A 49 -13.43 -15.93 45.88
CA GLN A 49 -14.27 -15.99 44.67
C GLN A 49 -14.48 -14.59 44.06
N ALA A 50 -14.47 -13.54 44.89
CA ALA A 50 -14.53 -12.15 44.46
C ALA A 50 -13.28 -11.69 43.67
N GLU A 51 -12.08 -12.13 44.04
CA GLU A 51 -10.83 -11.77 43.36
C GLU A 51 -10.71 -12.46 41.99
N ILE A 52 -11.18 -13.71 41.90
CA ILE A 52 -11.27 -14.44 40.64
C ILE A 52 -12.24 -13.72 39.69
N LEU A 53 -13.43 -13.36 40.19
CA LEU A 53 -14.42 -12.61 39.40
C LEU A 53 -13.90 -11.24 38.95
N ALA A 54 -13.21 -10.51 39.83
CA ALA A 54 -12.61 -9.22 39.48
C ALA A 54 -11.55 -9.37 38.37
N THR A 55 -10.72 -10.42 38.44
CA THR A 55 -9.69 -10.70 37.42
C THR A 55 -10.31 -11.05 36.07
N ILE A 56 -11.37 -11.87 36.08
CA ILE A 56 -12.13 -12.22 34.87
C ILE A 56 -12.76 -10.96 34.25
N GLN A 57 -13.39 -10.11 35.06
CA GLN A 57 -13.99 -8.87 34.59
C GLN A 57 -12.94 -7.90 34.01
N GLY A 58 -11.80 -7.74 34.68
CA GLY A 58 -10.70 -6.92 34.16
C GLY A 58 -10.15 -7.44 32.83
N SER A 59 -9.97 -8.76 32.73
CA SER A 59 -9.51 -9.42 31.50
C SER A 59 -10.52 -9.25 30.36
N ARG A 60 -11.82 -9.38 30.66
CA ARG A 60 -12.90 -9.14 29.71
C ARG A 60 -12.87 -7.72 29.18
N VAL A 61 -12.83 -6.72 30.06
CA VAL A 61 -12.80 -5.30 29.65
C VAL A 61 -11.55 -5.00 28.81
N ALA A 62 -10.39 -5.54 29.17
CA ALA A 62 -9.17 -5.37 28.39
C ALA A 62 -9.27 -5.99 26.99
N LEU A 63 -9.89 -7.17 26.87
CA LEU A 63 -10.12 -7.82 25.58
C LEU A 63 -11.14 -7.07 24.73
N GLU A 64 -12.25 -6.62 25.32
CA GLU A 64 -13.25 -5.77 24.65
C GLU A 64 -12.59 -4.50 24.11
N GLY A 65 -11.76 -3.83 24.92
CA GLY A 65 -10.98 -2.67 24.50
C GLY A 65 -10.08 -2.97 23.29
N LYS A 66 -9.27 -4.03 23.35
CA LYS A 66 -8.40 -4.42 22.22
C LYS A 66 -9.17 -4.72 20.94
N ILE A 67 -10.30 -5.41 21.05
CA ILE A 67 -11.16 -5.73 19.90
C ILE A 67 -11.72 -4.44 19.28
N GLU A 68 -12.26 -3.54 20.11
CA GLU A 68 -12.90 -2.31 19.64
C GLU A 68 -11.91 -1.27 19.11
N THR A 69 -10.71 -1.17 19.69
CA THR A 69 -9.77 -0.10 19.34
C THR A 69 -8.66 -0.55 18.41
N GLU A 70 -8.06 -1.72 18.63
CA GLU A 70 -6.90 -2.14 17.82
C GLU A 70 -7.41 -2.89 16.59
N VAL A 71 -8.13 -4.00 16.81
CA VAL A 71 -8.57 -4.88 15.72
C VAL A 71 -9.51 -4.16 14.76
N ALA A 72 -10.49 -3.42 15.28
CA ALA A 72 -11.44 -2.71 14.42
C ALA A 72 -10.75 -1.62 13.58
N VAL A 73 -9.76 -0.92 14.13
CA VAL A 73 -9.00 0.10 13.39
C VAL A 73 -8.15 -0.54 12.30
N GLU A 74 -7.43 -1.62 12.62
CA GLU A 74 -6.62 -2.35 11.63
C GLU A 74 -7.48 -2.88 10.48
N VAL A 75 -8.63 -3.48 10.78
CA VAL A 75 -9.56 -3.96 9.75
C VAL A 75 -10.06 -2.82 8.86
N ASN A 76 -10.33 -1.64 9.44
CA ASN A 76 -10.77 -0.48 8.67
C ASN A 76 -9.66 0.09 7.78
N LEU A 77 -8.41 0.11 8.27
CA LEU A 77 -7.25 0.51 7.47
C LEU A 77 -7.03 -0.47 6.30
N LEU A 78 -7.06 -1.77 6.55
CA LEU A 78 -6.93 -2.79 5.51
C LEU A 78 -8.03 -2.68 4.46
N ARG A 79 -9.28 -2.40 4.86
CA ARG A 79 -10.38 -2.15 3.92
C ARG A 79 -10.14 -0.92 3.06
N ALA A 80 -9.62 0.16 3.64
CA ALA A 80 -9.30 1.37 2.89
C ALA A 80 -8.17 1.13 1.89
N ASP A 81 -7.13 0.40 2.28
CA ASP A 81 -6.02 0.08 1.39
C ASP A 81 -6.41 -0.89 0.29
N LEU A 82 -7.25 -1.89 0.58
CA LEU A 82 -7.81 -2.78 -0.43
C LEU A 82 -8.63 -2.00 -1.49
N ARG A 83 -9.41 -1.00 -1.07
CA ARG A 83 -10.14 -0.13 -2.00
C ARG A 83 -9.18 0.65 -2.91
N LYS A 84 -8.14 1.25 -2.35
CA LYS A 84 -7.11 1.96 -3.14
C LYS A 84 -6.43 1.05 -4.14
N VAL A 85 -6.10 -0.19 -3.74
CA VAL A 85 -5.51 -1.18 -4.65
C VAL A 85 -6.49 -1.55 -5.76
N SER A 86 -7.76 -1.79 -5.44
CA SER A 86 -8.79 -2.09 -6.44
C SER A 86 -8.94 -0.95 -7.46
N ASP A 87 -8.94 0.30 -7.01
CA ASP A 87 -9.03 1.45 -7.91
C ASP A 87 -7.80 1.58 -8.82
N LYS A 88 -6.59 1.35 -8.28
CA LYS A 88 -5.35 1.33 -9.08
C LYS A 88 -5.38 0.23 -10.15
N VAL A 89 -5.89 -0.96 -9.80
CA VAL A 89 -6.02 -2.08 -10.74
C VAL A 89 -6.97 -1.71 -11.88
N LYS A 90 -8.14 -1.12 -11.59
CA LYS A 90 -9.08 -0.69 -12.63
C LYS A 90 -8.49 0.33 -13.59
N VAL A 91 -7.72 1.29 -13.06
CA VAL A 91 -7.02 2.28 -13.90
C VAL A 91 -6.00 1.58 -14.80
N ALA A 92 -5.20 0.66 -14.25
CA ALA A 92 -4.21 -0.09 -15.01
C ALA A 92 -4.86 -0.96 -16.11
N GLU A 93 -5.97 -1.64 -15.80
CA GLU A 93 -6.75 -2.41 -16.77
C GLU A 93 -7.26 -1.52 -17.91
N GLY A 94 -7.79 -0.33 -17.60
CA GLY A 94 -8.21 0.65 -18.60
C GLY A 94 -7.06 1.07 -19.53
N SER A 95 -5.91 1.46 -18.96
CA SER A 95 -4.73 1.83 -19.74
C SER A 95 -4.21 0.68 -20.63
N ILE A 96 -4.28 -0.57 -20.15
CA ILE A 96 -3.90 -1.74 -20.95
C ILE A 96 -4.85 -1.92 -22.15
N MET A 97 -6.16 -1.75 -21.97
CA MET A 97 -7.12 -1.86 -23.07
C MET A 97 -6.92 -0.77 -24.14
N GLU A 98 -6.62 0.46 -23.70
CA GLU A 98 -6.29 1.57 -24.61
C GLU A 98 -5.03 1.25 -25.44
N LEU A 99 -3.96 0.81 -24.77
CA LEU A 99 -2.72 0.41 -25.43
C LEU A 99 -2.92 -0.77 -26.39
N GLN A 100 -3.73 -1.76 -26.01
CA GLN A 100 -4.06 -2.89 -26.89
C GLN A 100 -4.80 -2.42 -28.15
N THR A 101 -5.70 -1.44 -28.01
CA THR A 101 -6.42 -0.85 -29.14
C THR A 101 -5.44 -0.12 -30.06
N GLU A 102 -4.58 0.73 -29.51
CA GLU A 102 -3.58 1.48 -30.28
C GLU A 102 -2.65 0.53 -31.03
N VAL A 103 -2.02 -0.42 -30.32
CA VAL A 103 -1.12 -1.41 -30.90
C VAL A 103 -1.83 -2.28 -31.95
N GLY A 104 -3.11 -2.60 -31.74
CA GLY A 104 -3.92 -3.34 -32.72
C GLY A 104 -4.11 -2.61 -34.06
N THR A 105 -3.97 -1.27 -34.10
CA THR A 105 -4.07 -0.49 -35.33
C THR A 105 -2.76 -0.35 -36.10
N LEU A 106 -1.62 -0.47 -35.41
CA LEU A 106 -0.28 -0.29 -36.00
C LEU A 106 -0.02 -1.20 -37.22
N PRO A 107 -0.40 -2.50 -37.23
CA PRO A 107 -0.18 -3.34 -38.40
C PRO A 107 -0.88 -2.83 -39.66
N LYS A 108 -2.12 -2.31 -39.52
CA LYS A 108 -2.87 -1.75 -40.65
C LYS A 108 -2.20 -0.49 -41.19
N GLN A 109 -1.77 0.38 -40.28
CA GLN A 109 -1.02 1.59 -40.65
C GLN A 109 0.29 1.24 -41.36
N MET A 110 1.02 0.23 -40.88
CA MET A 110 2.27 -0.24 -41.48
C MET A 110 2.05 -0.81 -42.89
N VAL A 111 0.99 -1.60 -43.10
CA VAL A 111 0.63 -2.11 -44.44
C VAL A 111 0.29 -0.95 -45.40
N GLN A 112 -0.48 0.05 -44.93
CA GLN A 112 -0.81 1.23 -45.75
C GLN A 112 0.44 2.05 -46.10
N ALA A 113 1.34 2.25 -45.14
CA ALA A 113 2.60 2.94 -45.36
C ALA A 113 3.48 2.18 -46.37
N SER A 114 3.64 0.87 -46.19
CA SER A 114 4.41 0.02 -47.11
C SER A 114 3.85 0.05 -48.54
N SER A 115 2.53 -0.05 -48.70
CA SER A 115 1.88 0.07 -50.02
C SER A 115 2.10 1.46 -50.65
N THR A 116 2.05 2.52 -49.84
CA THR A 116 2.30 3.88 -50.31
C THR A 116 3.73 4.04 -50.80
N VAL A 117 4.71 3.52 -50.06
CA VAL A 117 6.13 3.52 -50.45
C VAL A 117 6.32 2.78 -51.77
N GLY A 118 5.82 1.55 -51.90
CA GLY A 118 5.96 0.79 -53.16
C GLY A 118 5.36 1.50 -54.38
N ARG A 119 4.24 2.21 -54.20
CA ARG A 119 3.66 3.03 -55.28
C ARG A 119 4.53 4.23 -55.63
N LEU A 120 5.19 4.85 -54.64
CA LEU A 120 6.10 5.96 -54.88
C LEU A 120 7.38 5.50 -55.59
N GLU A 121 7.91 4.34 -55.22
CA GLU A 121 9.06 3.72 -55.88
C GLU A 121 8.77 3.44 -57.37
N ALA A 122 7.63 2.82 -57.68
CA ALA A 122 7.23 2.59 -59.08
C ALA A 122 7.09 3.89 -59.89
N ARG A 123 6.52 4.93 -59.29
CA ARG A 123 6.40 6.25 -59.94
C ARG A 123 7.76 6.91 -60.18
N LEU A 124 8.72 6.69 -59.29
CA LEU A 124 10.08 7.19 -59.44
C LEU A 124 10.78 6.47 -60.60
N GLU A 125 10.71 5.15 -60.65
CA GLU A 125 11.26 4.34 -61.74
C GLU A 125 10.68 4.76 -63.11
N ASP A 126 9.36 4.95 -63.19
CA ASP A 126 8.69 5.46 -64.40
C ASP A 126 9.16 6.87 -64.80
N ALA A 127 9.43 7.73 -63.82
CA ALA A 127 9.93 9.08 -64.07
C ALA A 127 11.39 9.06 -64.54
N GLU A 128 12.23 8.23 -63.93
CA GLU A 128 13.62 8.02 -64.32
C GLU A 128 13.72 7.43 -65.74
N GLY A 129 12.93 6.41 -66.06
CA GLY A 129 12.89 5.83 -67.40
C GLY A 129 12.49 6.85 -68.48
N ARG A 130 11.47 7.67 -68.21
CA ARG A 130 11.08 8.78 -69.11
C ARG A 130 12.18 9.82 -69.25
N SER A 131 12.88 10.15 -68.17
CA SER A 131 13.99 11.09 -68.17
C SER A 131 15.15 10.58 -69.03
N GLN A 132 15.56 9.31 -68.86
CA GLN A 132 16.59 8.66 -69.67
C GLN A 132 16.21 8.66 -71.15
N GLN A 133 14.98 8.28 -71.49
CA GLN A 133 14.50 8.27 -72.87
C GLN A 133 14.51 9.68 -73.49
N ASN A 134 14.09 10.69 -72.74
CA ASN A 134 14.13 12.08 -73.20
C ASN A 134 15.57 12.56 -73.40
N ASN A 135 16.50 12.18 -72.52
CA ASN A 135 17.91 12.54 -72.65
C ASN A 135 18.52 11.94 -73.94
N ILE A 136 18.25 10.66 -74.22
CA ILE A 136 18.70 10.01 -75.47
C ILE A 136 18.13 10.73 -76.70
N ARG A 137 16.86 11.14 -76.67
CA ARG A 137 16.22 11.87 -77.77
C ARG A 137 16.83 13.26 -78.01
N LEU A 138 17.21 13.97 -76.95
CA LEU A 138 17.69 15.36 -77.04
C LEU A 138 19.19 15.46 -77.31
N LEU A 139 20.00 14.58 -76.69
CA LEU A 139 21.46 14.62 -76.78
C LEU A 139 22.04 13.62 -77.78
N GLY A 140 21.22 12.71 -78.32
CA GLY A 140 21.69 11.59 -79.13
C GLY A 140 22.34 10.49 -78.29
N PHE A 141 22.69 9.36 -78.92
CA PHE A 141 23.48 8.34 -78.25
C PHE A 141 24.89 8.88 -77.98
N PRO A 142 25.43 8.78 -76.75
CA PRO A 142 26.84 9.01 -76.53
C PRO A 142 27.62 7.95 -77.34
N GLU A 143 28.53 8.41 -78.21
CA GLU A 143 29.49 7.55 -78.94
C GLU A 143 30.45 6.83 -77.98
#